data_AF-A0A2D5W830-F1
#
_entry.id   AF-A0A2D5W830-F1
#
_cell.length_a   1.000
_cell.length_b   1.000
_cell.length_c   1.000
_cell.angle_alpha   90.00
_cell.angle_beta   90.00
_cell.angle_gamma   90.00
#
_symmetry.space_group_name_H-M   'P 1'
#
loop_
_entity.id
_entity.type
_entity.pdbx_description
1 polymer ?
#
loop_
_entity_poly.entity_id
_entity_poly.type
_entity_poly.pdbx_seq_one_letter_code
_entity_poly.pdbx_strand_id
1 'polypeptide(L)' 'MSAAKAEKELPQWEPRSVTVGPWRITALSDGYFRLDGGSMWGVVPQNIWRKLTPPAPDNTILLGLRPFLAEREGLKVVIE' A
#
# COMPACT_ATOMS: atom_id res chain seq x y z
N MET A 1 16.10 -2.96 12.85
CA MET A 1 15.05 -4.01 12.78
C MET A 1 15.45 -5.01 11.71
N SER A 2 15.45 -6.30 12.04
CA SER A 2 15.97 -7.37 11.16
C SER A 2 15.14 -7.50 9.88
N ALA A 3 15.83 -7.69 8.74
CA ALA A 3 15.23 -8.00 7.43
C ALA A 3 14.30 -9.23 7.48
N ALA A 4 14.47 -10.11 8.47
CA ALA A 4 13.63 -11.28 8.69
C ALA A 4 12.16 -10.97 9.03
N LYS A 5 11.80 -9.71 9.34
CA LYS A 5 10.41 -9.34 9.65
C LYS A 5 9.56 -9.02 8.41
N ALA A 6 10.18 -8.75 7.26
CA ALA A 6 9.48 -8.41 6.01
C ALA A 6 8.77 -9.62 5.35
N GLU A 7 9.03 -10.82 5.86
CA GLU A 7 8.69 -12.09 5.23
C GLU A 7 7.49 -12.80 5.87
N LYS A 8 7.12 -12.48 7.12
CA LYS A 8 6.30 -13.42 7.91
C LYS A 8 4.82 -13.10 8.08
N GLU A 9 4.38 -11.85 8.04
CA GLU A 9 2.96 -11.55 8.22
C GLU A 9 2.53 -10.34 7.37
N LEU A 10 1.44 -10.51 6.63
CA LEU A 10 0.80 -9.42 5.93
C LEU A 10 0.30 -8.40 6.97
N PRO A 11 0.44 -7.09 6.73
CA PRO A 11 -0.08 -6.10 7.65
C PRO A 11 -1.59 -6.30 7.84
N GLN A 12 -2.04 -6.33 9.09
CA GLN A 12 -3.47 -6.29 9.37
C GLN A 12 -4.05 -4.98 8.83
N TRP A 13 -5.17 -5.11 8.11
CA TRP A 13 -5.88 -3.97 7.56
C TRP A 13 -7.28 -3.89 8.13
N GLU A 14 -7.68 -2.67 8.47
CA GLU A 14 -9.02 -2.36 8.93
C GLU A 14 -9.63 -1.31 7.98
N PRO A 15 -10.89 -1.49 7.55
CA PRO A 15 -11.59 -0.47 6.79
C PRO A 15 -11.62 0.86 7.53
N ARG A 16 -11.28 1.94 6.81
CA ARG A 16 -11.35 3.30 7.34
C ARG A 16 -12.14 4.18 6.39
N SER A 17 -13.01 5.00 6.96
CA SER A 17 -13.80 5.98 6.22
C SER A 17 -13.59 7.37 6.78
N VAL A 18 -13.53 8.35 5.89
CA VAL A 18 -13.50 9.77 6.23
C VAL A 18 -14.58 10.51 5.46
N THR A 19 -15.16 11.54 6.09
CA THR A 19 -16.10 12.43 5.41
C THR A 19 -15.38 13.72 5.05
N VAL A 20 -15.40 14.10 3.77
CA VAL A 20 -14.79 15.34 3.27
C VAL A 20 -15.85 16.09 2.46
N GLY A 21 -16.41 17.13 3.06
CA GLY A 21 -17.57 17.82 2.50
C GLY A 21 -18.73 16.85 2.28
N PRO A 22 -19.33 16.79 1.08
CA PRO A 22 -20.46 15.90 0.79
C PRO A 22 -20.04 14.46 0.48
N TRP A 23 -18.74 14.15 0.47
CA TRP A 23 -18.22 12.84 0.12
C TRP A 23 -17.94 12.00 1.35
N ARG A 24 -18.40 10.75 1.33
CA ARG A 24 -17.84 9.68 2.16
C ARG A 24 -16.78 8.95 1.34
N ILE A 25 -15.55 8.93 1.85
CA ILE A 25 -14.43 8.25 1.21
C ILE A 25 -14.02 7.07 2.10
N THR A 26 -14.11 5.86 1.56
CA THR A 26 -13.74 4.63 2.25
C THR A 26 -12.50 4.06 1.58
N ALA A 27 -11.43 3.91 2.35
CA ALA A 27 -10.28 3.11 1.93
C ALA A 27 -10.74 1.65 1.84
N LEU A 28 -10.42 0.99 0.73
CA LEU A 28 -10.61 -0.44 0.52
C LEU A 28 -9.26 -1.16 0.61
N SER A 29 -9.28 -2.49 0.66
CA SER A 29 -8.08 -3.30 0.49
C SER A 29 -8.39 -4.48 -0.41
N ASP A 30 -7.64 -4.57 -1.51
CA ASP A 30 -7.69 -5.69 -2.46
C ASP A 30 -6.50 -6.65 -2.25
N GLY A 31 -5.97 -6.67 -1.04
CA GLY A 31 -4.82 -7.50 -0.65
C GLY A 31 -3.45 -6.85 -0.87
N TYR A 32 -2.45 -7.72 -1.01
CA TYR A 32 -1.04 -7.35 -1.09
C TYR A 32 -0.34 -8.18 -2.15
N PHE A 33 0.67 -7.58 -2.79
CA PHE A 33 1.53 -8.24 -3.75
C PHE A 33 2.96 -7.74 -3.61
N ARG A 34 3.90 -8.40 -4.29
CA ARG A 34 5.32 -8.03 -4.23
C ARG A 34 5.83 -7.64 -5.61
N LEU A 35 6.64 -6.59 -5.66
CA LEU A 35 7.36 -6.14 -6.87
C LEU A 35 8.82 -5.87 -6.55
N ASP A 36 9.68 -5.89 -7.56
CA ASP A 36 11.09 -5.53 -7.41
C ASP A 36 11.23 -4.11 -6.82
N GLY A 37 11.94 -4.00 -5.70
CA GLY A 37 12.12 -2.73 -5.00
C GLY A 37 12.90 -1.71 -5.82
N GLY A 38 13.87 -2.15 -6.63
CA GLY A 38 14.64 -1.27 -7.51
C GLY A 38 13.75 -0.61 -8.57
N SER A 39 12.89 -1.39 -9.20
CA SER A 39 11.93 -0.93 -10.21
C SER A 39 10.93 0.08 -9.63
N MET A 40 10.47 -0.14 -8.40
CA MET A 40 9.52 0.77 -7.73
C MET A 40 10.15 2.09 -7.26
N TRP A 41 11.43 2.08 -6.90
CA TRP A 41 12.16 3.27 -6.43
C TRP A 41 13.00 3.93 -7.51
N GLY A 42 13.07 3.35 -8.71
CA GLY A 42 13.76 3.89 -9.88
C GLY A 42 15.24 4.16 -9.62
N VAL A 43 15.64 5.42 -9.77
CA VAL A 43 17.03 5.86 -9.62
C VAL A 43 17.52 5.94 -8.18
N VAL A 44 16.64 5.77 -7.18
CA VAL A 44 17.02 5.91 -5.78
C VAL A 44 17.90 4.71 -5.35
N PRO A 45 19.09 4.95 -4.78
CA PRO A 45 19.96 3.87 -4.31
C PRO A 45 19.33 3.00 -3.22
N GLN A 46 19.58 1.68 -3.28
CA GLN A 46 19.02 0.69 -2.35
C GLN A 46 19.32 0.98 -0.88
N ASN A 47 20.51 1.48 -0.56
CA ASN A 47 20.89 1.81 0.81
C ASN A 47 20.02 2.92 1.46
N ILE A 48 19.31 3.72 0.65
CA ILE A 48 18.36 4.74 1.08
C ILE A 48 16.96 4.12 1.22
N TRP A 49 16.40 3.57 0.14
CA TRP A 49 14.99 3.15 0.15
C TRP A 49 14.71 1.88 0.96
N ARG A 50 15.71 1.01 1.14
CA ARG A 50 15.57 -0.25 1.93
C ARG A 50 15.17 0.00 3.38
N LYS A 51 15.41 1.20 3.92
CA LYS A 51 14.98 1.58 5.28
C LYS A 51 13.50 1.95 5.35
N LEU A 52 12.94 2.46 4.25
CA LEU A 52 11.54 2.90 4.14
C LEU A 52 10.63 1.74 3.74
N THR A 53 11.10 0.89 2.82
CA THR A 53 10.40 -0.29 2.32
C THR A 53 11.34 -1.50 2.38
N PRO A 54 11.42 -2.19 3.54
CA PRO A 54 12.31 -3.32 3.69
C PRO A 54 11.99 -4.43 2.68
N PRO A 55 12.92 -4.79 1.78
CA PRO A 55 12.72 -5.84 0.79
C PRO A 55 12.95 -7.22 1.41
N ALA A 56 12.36 -8.24 0.78
CA ALA A 56 12.64 -9.65 1.02
C ALA A 56 14.02 -10.04 0.46
N PRO A 57 14.49 -11.30 0.70
CA PRO A 57 15.77 -11.77 0.17
C PRO A 57 15.91 -11.68 -1.36
N ASP A 58 14.81 -11.76 -2.10
CA ASP A 58 14.74 -11.65 -3.57
C ASP A 58 14.65 -10.20 -4.09
N ASN A 59 14.93 -9.21 -3.23
CA ASN A 59 14.84 -7.77 -3.52
C ASN A 59 13.41 -7.22 -3.75
N THR A 60 12.36 -8.02 -3.60
CA THR A 60 10.99 -7.52 -3.74
C THR A 60 10.50 -6.80 -2.48
N ILE A 61 9.66 -5.78 -2.65
CA ILE A 61 8.97 -5.05 -1.56
C ILE A 61 7.49 -5.41 -1.53
N LEU A 62 6.87 -5.41 -0.34
CA LEU A 62 5.44 -5.63 -0.17
C LEU A 62 4.67 -4.34 -0.46
N LEU A 63 3.70 -4.41 -1.37
CA LEU A 63 2.80 -3.32 -1.75
C LEU A 63 1.37 -3.69 -1.38
N GLY A 64 0.62 -2.73 -0.85
CA GLY A 64 -0.81 -2.88 -0.57
C GLY A 64 -1.64 -2.28 -1.69
N LEU A 65 -2.63 -3.02 -2.16
CA LEU A 65 -3.62 -2.53 -3.11
C LEU A 65 -4.70 -1.79 -2.33
N ARG A 66 -4.76 -0.46 -2.51
CA ARG A 66 -5.62 0.44 -1.73
C ARG A 66 -6.47 1.34 -2.63
N PRO A 67 -7.54 0.79 -3.21
CA PRO A 67 -8.57 1.59 -3.83
C PRO A 67 -9.23 2.53 -2.83
N PHE A 68 -9.84 3.60 -3.34
CA PHE A 68 -10.79 4.41 -2.58
C PHE A 68 -12.16 4.39 -3.24
N LEU A 69 -13.19 4.08 -2.44
CA LEU A 69 -14.58 4.27 -2.83
C LEU A 69 -15.05 5.64 -2.32
N ALA A 70 -15.42 6.52 -3.24
CA ALA A 70 -16.02 7.82 -2.93
C ALA A 70 -17.52 7.81 -3.26
N GLU A 71 -18.33 8.18 -2.27
CA GLU A 71 -19.79 8.18 -2.37
C GLU A 71 -20.38 9.56 -2.05
N ARG A 72 -21.32 10.03 -2.87
CA ARG A 72 -22.11 11.25 -2.64
C ARG A 72 -23.44 11.18 -3.38
N GLU A 73 -24.56 11.39 -2.69
CA GLU A 73 -25.90 11.55 -3.31
C GLU A 73 -26.22 10.46 -4.36
N GLY A 74 -25.89 9.20 -4.05
CA GLY A 74 -26.11 8.06 -4.96
C GLY A 74 -25.04 7.86 -6.05
N LEU A 75 -24.11 8.79 -6.22
CA LEU A 75 -22.91 8.61 -7.06
C LEU A 75 -21.88 7.77 -6.32
N LYS A 76 -21.29 6.81 -7.03
CA LYS A 76 -20.20 5.95 -6.56
C LYS A 76 -19.04 6.01 -7.53
N VAL A 77 -17.86 6.33 -7.03
CA VAL A 77 -16.62 6.44 -7.82
C VAL A 77 -15.55 5.59 -7.17
N VAL A 78 -14.85 4.79 -7.96
CA VAL A 78 -13.67 4.02 -7.52
C VAL A 78 -12.42 4.73 -8.05
N ILE A 79 -11.42 4.88 -7.18
CA ILE A 79 -10.11 5.47 -7.49
C ILE A 79 -9.06 4.39 -7.26
N GLU A 80 -8.22 4.14 -8.26
CA GLU A 80 -7.11 3.16 -8.28
C GLU A 80 -5.81 3.82 -8.74
#